data_AF-A0A7S3Y1L4-F1
#
_entry.id   AF-A0A7S3Y1L4-F1
#
_cell.length_a   1.000
_cell.length_b   1.000
_cell.length_c   1.000
_cell.angle_alpha   90.00
_cell.angle_beta   90.00
_cell.angle_gamma   90.00
#
_symmetry.space_group_name_H-M   'P 1'
#
loop_
_entity.id
_entity.type
_entity.pdbx_description
1 polymer ?
#
loop_
_entity_poly.entity_id
_entity_poly.type
_entity_poly.pdbx_seq_one_letter_code
_entity_poly.pdbx_strand_id
1 'polypeptide(L)'
;RRERNRILARKTRLRKKLFFEALQRRVTNLKTENELLRGVAQRRLGDADRRAALGGLHSELPKVVTENMGQATEVIKKTDFAMMKLLTTAQKSFVITDPSTPDNPIVYASPEFTKLTGYAPAEIVGRNCRFLQGP
;
A
#
# COMPACT_ATOMS: atom_id res chain seq x y z
N ARG A 1 -17.70 -11.48 19.19
CA ARG A 1 -17.81 -10.01 18.99
C ARG A 1 -16.52 -9.39 18.42
N ARG A 2 -15.34 -9.61 19.04
CA ARG A 2 -14.04 -9.12 18.53
C ARG A 2 -13.70 -9.61 17.11
N GLU A 3 -13.90 -10.91 16.86
CA GLU A 3 -13.68 -11.53 15.53
C GLU A 3 -14.51 -10.86 14.43
N ARG A 4 -15.82 -10.68 14.69
CA ARG A 4 -16.76 -10.03 13.77
C ARG A 4 -16.36 -8.58 13.46
N ASN A 5 -15.90 -7.82 14.47
CA ASN A 5 -15.40 -6.46 14.28
C ASN A 5 -14.10 -6.43 13.45
N ARG A 6 -13.19 -7.40 13.62
CA ARG A 6 -11.98 -7.53 12.79
C ARG A 6 -12.33 -7.77 11.32
N ILE A 7 -13.27 -8.68 11.06
CA ILE A 7 -13.73 -8.99 9.70
C ILE A 7 -14.36 -7.75 9.05
N LEU A 8 -15.23 -7.03 9.78
CA LEU A 8 -15.85 -5.77 9.31
C LEU A 8 -14.81 -4.68 9.01
N ALA A 9 -13.80 -4.53 9.87
CA ALA A 9 -12.71 -3.58 9.65
C ALA A 9 -11.89 -3.93 8.40
N ARG A 10 -11.52 -5.22 8.22
CA ARG A 10 -10.81 -5.69 7.02
C ARG A 10 -11.62 -5.46 5.75
N LYS A 11 -12.91 -5.82 5.75
CA LYS A 11 -13.81 -5.64 4.60
C LYS A 11 -13.98 -4.16 4.24
N THR A 12 -14.06 -3.29 5.24
CA THR A 12 -14.11 -1.83 5.05
C THR A 12 -12.84 -1.31 4.42
N ARG A 13 -11.66 -1.72 4.93
CA ARG A 13 -10.36 -1.34 4.35
C ARG A 13 -10.23 -1.81 2.90
N LEU A 14 -10.59 -3.06 2.62
CA LEU A 14 -10.53 -3.62 1.27
C LEU A 14 -11.47 -2.88 0.30
N ARG A 15 -12.71 -2.59 0.72
CA ARG A 15 -13.66 -1.82 -0.10
C ARG A 15 -13.12 -0.43 -0.42
N LYS A 16 -12.55 0.27 0.58
CA LYS A 16 -11.92 1.58 0.37
C LYS A 16 -10.76 1.47 -0.61
N LYS A 17 -9.87 0.49 -0.43
CA LYS A 17 -8.73 0.25 -1.33
C LYS A 17 -9.18 0.07 -2.78
N LEU A 18 -10.12 -0.85 -3.03
CA LEU A 18 -10.63 -1.12 -4.38
C LEU A 18 -11.31 0.10 -5.01
N PHE A 19 -12.08 0.85 -4.20
CA PHE A 19 -12.71 2.09 -4.66
C PHE A 19 -11.66 3.13 -5.09
N PHE A 20 -10.63 3.35 -4.27
CA PHE A 20 -9.56 4.29 -4.60
C PHE A 20 -8.76 3.86 -5.82
N GLU A 21 -8.43 2.57 -5.96
CA GLU A 21 -7.75 2.05 -7.15
C GLU A 21 -8.59 2.24 -8.42
N ALA A 22 -9.91 2.00 -8.34
CA ALA A 22 -10.81 2.20 -9.47
C ALA A 22 -10.90 3.69 -9.86
N LEU A 23 -11.00 4.58 -8.86
CA LEU A 23 -11.01 6.02 -9.07
C LEU A 23 -9.69 6.49 -9.72
N GLN A 24 -8.56 5.96 -9.24
CA GLN A 24 -7.24 6.27 -9.79
C GLN A 24 -7.15 5.91 -11.27
N ARG A 25 -7.51 4.67 -11.62
CA ARG A 25 -7.53 4.23 -13.03
C ARG A 25 -8.40 5.14 -13.89
N ARG A 26 -9.57 5.52 -13.38
CA ARG A 26 -10.50 6.39 -14.12
C ARG A 26 -9.93 7.80 -14.34
N VAL A 27 -9.29 8.38 -13.32
CA VAL A 27 -8.62 9.68 -13.44
C VAL A 27 -7.48 9.60 -14.46
N THR A 28 -6.65 8.55 -14.40
CA THR A 28 -5.56 8.34 -15.36
C THR A 28 -6.08 8.19 -16.78
N ASN A 29 -7.11 7.37 -17.00
CA ASN A 29 -7.70 7.18 -18.34
C ASN A 29 -8.25 8.49 -18.89
N LEU A 30 -9.02 9.25 -18.08
CA LEU A 30 -9.55 10.54 -18.49
C LEU A 30 -8.43 11.55 -18.80
N LYS A 31 -7.33 11.50 -18.07
CA LYS A 31 -6.17 12.35 -18.33
C LYS A 31 -5.56 12.04 -19.70
N THR A 32 -5.31 10.76 -19.99
CA THR A 32 -4.77 10.31 -21.28
C THR A 32 -5.70 10.66 -22.43
N GLU A 33 -7.01 10.47 -22.26
CA GLU A 33 -8.01 10.82 -23.28
C GLU A 33 -8.05 12.33 -23.54
N ASN A 34 -8.00 13.15 -22.47
CA ASN A 34 -7.93 14.61 -22.61
C ASN A 34 -6.66 15.08 -23.32
N GLU A 35 -5.50 14.46 -23.03
CA GLU A 35 -4.25 14.76 -23.72
C GLU A 35 -4.36 14.45 -25.22
N LEU A 36 -4.97 13.32 -25.58
CA LEU A 36 -5.19 12.93 -26.96
C LEU A 36 -6.14 13.91 -27.68
N LEU A 37 -7.26 14.26 -27.06
CA LEU A 37 -8.22 15.23 -27.60
C LEU A 37 -7.59 16.61 -27.80
N ARG A 38 -6.79 17.08 -26.83
CA ARG A 38 -6.02 18.33 -26.98
C ARG A 38 -5.05 18.25 -28.16
N GLY A 39 -4.35 17.14 -28.34
CA GLY A 39 -3.45 16.95 -29.49
C GLY A 39 -4.17 16.92 -30.84
N VAL A 40 -5.42 16.45 -30.90
CA VAL A 40 -6.25 16.54 -32.10
C VAL A 40 -6.71 17.97 -32.35
N ALA A 41 -7.21 18.65 -31.31
CA ALA A 41 -7.65 20.05 -31.38
C ALA A 41 -6.52 20.99 -31.84
N GLN A 42 -5.30 20.79 -31.34
CA GLN A 42 -4.12 21.56 -31.75
C GLN A 42 -3.78 21.38 -33.23
N ARG A 43 -3.94 20.18 -33.79
CA ARG A 43 -3.62 19.86 -35.19
C ARG A 43 -4.69 20.28 -36.19
N ARG A 44 -5.96 20.35 -35.76
CA ARG A 44 -7.11 20.53 -36.65
C ARG A 44 -7.75 21.92 -36.59
N LEU A 45 -7.56 22.68 -35.52
CA LEU A 45 -8.15 24.02 -35.35
C LEU A 45 -7.18 25.13 -35.77
N GLY A 46 -7.74 26.19 -36.38
CA GLY A 46 -7.04 27.46 -36.61
C GLY A 46 -6.74 28.19 -35.29
N ASP A 47 -5.83 29.16 -35.31
CA ASP A 47 -5.30 29.78 -34.08
C ASP A 47 -6.36 30.51 -33.24
N ALA A 48 -7.35 31.13 -33.88
CA ALA A 48 -8.45 31.79 -33.18
C ALA A 48 -9.36 30.78 -32.44
N ASP A 49 -9.78 29.73 -33.13
CA ASP A 49 -10.63 28.66 -32.58
C ASP A 49 -9.88 27.87 -31.50
N ARG A 50 -8.58 27.63 -31.69
CA ARG A 50 -7.72 26.98 -30.70
C ARG A 50 -7.63 27.80 -29.42
N ARG A 51 -7.47 29.13 -29.53
CA ARG A 51 -7.36 30.03 -28.38
C ARG A 51 -8.70 30.11 -27.63
N ALA A 52 -9.82 30.13 -28.35
CA ALA A 52 -11.16 30.08 -27.75
C ALA A 52 -11.44 28.72 -27.07
N ALA A 53 -11.10 27.61 -27.72
CA ALA A 53 -11.41 26.27 -27.23
C ALA A 53 -10.47 25.76 -26.15
N LEU A 54 -9.19 26.16 -26.14
CA LEU A 54 -8.18 25.64 -25.20
C LEU A 54 -7.70 26.67 -24.16
N GLY A 55 -7.94 27.97 -24.38
CA GLY A 55 -7.36 29.05 -23.56
C GLY A 55 -7.81 29.06 -22.10
N GLY A 56 -8.99 28.52 -21.79
CA GLY A 56 -9.52 28.42 -20.43
C GLY A 56 -9.32 27.08 -19.73
N LEU A 57 -8.74 26.08 -20.41
CA LEU A 57 -8.61 24.73 -19.84
C LEU A 57 -7.30 24.57 -19.06
N HIS A 58 -7.42 24.40 -17.75
CA HIS A 58 -6.30 24.00 -16.91
C HIS A 58 -5.66 22.71 -17.43
N SER A 59 -4.36 22.73 -17.68
CA SER A 59 -3.55 21.57 -18.09
C SER A 59 -3.22 20.65 -16.92
N GLU A 60 -3.23 21.17 -15.70
CA GLU A 60 -2.84 20.45 -14.50
C GLU A 60 -4.06 20.09 -13.66
N LEU A 61 -4.07 18.85 -13.18
CA LEU A 61 -5.05 18.41 -12.19
C LEU A 61 -4.75 19.10 -10.85
N PRO A 62 -5.77 19.46 -10.05
CA PRO A 62 -5.57 20.01 -8.71
C PRO A 62 -4.67 19.12 -7.85
N LYS A 63 -3.81 19.73 -7.03
CA LYS A 63 -2.87 19.01 -6.15
C LYS A 63 -3.53 17.98 -5.24
N VAL A 64 -4.75 18.24 -4.76
CA VAL A 64 -5.55 17.29 -3.97
C VAL A 64 -5.82 15.96 -4.70
N VAL A 65 -5.87 15.98 -6.04
CA VAL A 65 -6.03 14.78 -6.86
C VAL A 65 -4.68 14.10 -7.07
N THR A 66 -3.61 14.84 -7.34
CA THR A 66 -2.29 14.26 -7.66
C THR A 66 -1.52 13.76 -6.43
N GLU A 67 -1.60 14.44 -5.29
CA GLU A 67 -0.90 14.07 -4.05
C GLU A 67 -1.48 12.78 -3.43
N ASN A 68 -2.81 12.62 -3.45
CA ASN A 68 -3.49 11.48 -2.83
C ASN A 68 -3.36 10.17 -3.63
N MET A 69 -3.03 10.22 -4.94
CA MET A 69 -2.95 9.02 -5.77
C MET A 69 -1.71 8.16 -5.46
N GLY A 70 -0.57 8.79 -5.17
CA GLY A 70 0.66 8.07 -4.80
C GLY A 70 0.81 7.86 -3.30
N GLN A 71 0.38 8.83 -2.49
CA GLN A 71 0.69 8.85 -1.06
C GLN A 71 -0.05 7.77 -0.28
N ALA A 72 -1.32 7.44 -0.56
CA ALA A 72 -2.04 6.46 0.28
C ALA A 72 -1.40 5.05 0.23
N THR A 73 -1.00 4.58 -0.96
CA THR A 73 -0.38 3.27 -1.13
C THR A 73 1.09 3.28 -0.69
N GLU A 74 1.82 4.36 -0.95
CA GLU A 74 3.21 4.51 -0.48
C GLU A 74 3.29 4.70 1.03
N VAL A 75 2.39 5.45 1.66
CA VAL A 75 2.34 5.61 3.13
C VAL A 75 2.11 4.27 3.79
N ILE A 76 1.20 3.44 3.29
CA ILE A 76 0.97 2.08 3.82
C ILE A 76 2.26 1.23 3.74
N LYS A 77 2.96 1.25 2.60
CA LYS A 77 4.23 0.52 2.44
C LYS A 77 5.35 1.10 3.31
N LYS A 78 5.45 2.42 3.40
CA LYS A 78 6.45 3.13 4.20
C LYS A 78 6.23 2.93 5.70
N THR A 79 4.99 2.84 6.16
CA THR A 79 4.69 2.56 7.58
C THR A 79 5.13 1.15 7.97
N ASP A 80 4.93 0.14 7.12
CA ASP A 80 5.35 -1.24 7.40
C ASP A 80 6.89 -1.34 7.46
N PHE A 81 7.57 -0.70 6.51
CA PHE A 81 9.03 -0.64 6.49
C PHE A 81 9.61 0.17 7.66
N ALA A 82 9.02 1.32 7.98
CA ALA A 82 9.45 2.15 9.11
C ALA A 82 9.27 1.43 10.44
N MET A 83 8.14 0.73 10.63
CA MET A 83 7.89 -0.11 11.81
C MET A 83 8.96 -1.20 11.94
N MET A 84 9.21 -1.96 10.87
CA MET A 84 10.23 -3.01 10.87
C MET A 84 11.63 -2.48 11.17
N LYS A 85 11.98 -1.34 10.58
CA LYS A 85 13.25 -0.66 10.84
C LYS A 85 13.36 -0.25 12.31
N LEU A 86 12.30 0.31 12.89
CA LEU A 86 12.28 0.76 14.28
C LEU A 86 12.38 -0.42 15.28
N LEU A 87 11.68 -1.52 15.00
CA LEU A 87 11.76 -2.75 15.78
C LEU A 87 13.17 -3.38 15.75
N THR A 88 13.82 -3.35 14.58
CA THR A 88 15.17 -3.89 14.39
C THR A 88 16.24 -3.00 15.03
N THR A 89 16.18 -1.68 14.83
CA THR A 89 17.16 -0.73 15.40
C THR A 89 17.08 -0.67 16.93
N ALA A 90 15.93 -0.96 17.53
CA ALA A 90 15.77 -0.99 18.98
C ALA A 90 16.51 -2.15 19.69
N GLN A 91 17.29 -2.97 18.97
CA GLN A 91 18.03 -4.14 19.48
C GLN A 91 17.16 -5.11 20.31
N LYS A 92 15.88 -5.24 19.96
CA LYS A 92 14.97 -6.15 20.67
C LYS A 92 14.95 -7.50 19.96
N SER A 93 15.02 -8.58 20.73
CA SER A 93 14.67 -9.92 20.27
C SER A 93 13.15 -9.99 20.05
N PHE A 94 12.69 -10.22 18.82
CA PHE A 94 11.26 -10.29 18.50
C PHE A 94 10.95 -11.27 17.37
N VAL A 95 9.68 -11.69 17.33
CA VAL A 95 9.10 -12.48 16.24
C VAL A 95 7.79 -11.86 15.79
N ILE A 96 7.42 -12.08 14.52
CA ILE A 96 6.09 -11.74 13.98
C ILE A 96 5.39 -13.04 13.66
N THR A 97 4.12 -13.15 14.07
CA THR A 97 3.27 -14.31 13.83
C THR A 97 2.08 -13.94 12.97
N ASP A 98 1.54 -14.91 12.22
CA ASP A 98 0.30 -14.74 11.47
C ASP A 98 -0.86 -15.51 12.12
N PRO A 99 -1.70 -14.85 12.94
CA PRO A 99 -2.83 -15.49 13.61
C PRO A 99 -3.97 -15.84 12.66
N SER A 100 -3.89 -15.49 11.37
CA SER A 100 -4.88 -15.89 10.37
C SER A 100 -4.62 -17.28 9.77
N THR A 101 -3.44 -17.84 10.02
CA THR A 101 -3.08 -19.20 9.61
C THR A 101 -3.25 -20.18 10.79
N PRO A 102 -3.58 -21.47 10.51
CA PRO A 102 -3.72 -22.46 11.55
C PRO A 102 -2.47 -22.54 12.42
N ASP A 103 -2.68 -22.65 13.74
CA ASP A 103 -1.62 -22.73 14.73
C ASP A 103 -0.73 -21.48 14.91
N ASN A 104 -1.11 -20.30 14.37
CA ASN A 104 -0.39 -19.03 14.57
C ASN A 104 1.15 -19.12 14.41
N PRO A 105 1.63 -19.56 13.23
CA PRO A 105 3.04 -19.74 12.95
C PRO A 105 3.79 -18.41 12.94
N ILE A 106 5.08 -18.48 13.26
CA ILE A 106 6.03 -17.38 13.09
C ILE A 106 6.30 -17.17 11.60
N VAL A 107 6.11 -15.95 11.12
CA VAL A 107 6.38 -15.54 9.73
C VAL A 107 7.69 -14.76 9.58
N TYR A 108 8.22 -14.25 10.70
CA TYR A 108 9.51 -13.57 10.74
C TYR A 108 10.12 -13.68 12.15
N ALA A 109 11.44 -13.83 12.22
CA ALA A 109 12.20 -13.78 13.46
C ALA A 109 13.37 -12.80 13.29
N SER A 110 13.62 -11.96 14.30
CA SER A 110 14.76 -11.05 14.27
C SER A 110 16.09 -11.81 14.36
N PRO A 111 17.19 -11.25 13.82
CA PRO A 111 18.52 -11.83 14.00
C PRO A 111 18.89 -12.00 15.49
N GLU A 112 18.49 -11.06 16.34
CA GLU A 112 18.69 -11.09 17.79
C GLU A 112 17.94 -12.26 18.43
N PHE A 113 16.74 -12.60 17.95
CA PHE A 113 15.99 -13.75 18.44
C PHE A 113 16.68 -15.08 18.08
N THR A 114 17.20 -15.17 16.86
CA THR A 114 17.99 -16.33 16.40
C THR A 114 19.24 -16.50 17.28
N LYS A 115 19.96 -15.40 17.55
CA LYS A 115 21.14 -15.42 18.44
C LYS A 115 20.79 -15.78 19.89
N LEU A 116 19.67 -15.27 20.41
CA LEU A 116 19.24 -15.50 21.80
C LEU A 116 18.80 -16.94 22.03
N THR A 117 18.08 -17.53 21.08
CA THR A 117 17.47 -18.86 21.23
C THR A 117 18.33 -19.99 20.68
N GLY A 118 19.29 -19.69 19.80
CA GLY A 118 20.18 -20.65 19.17
C GLY A 118 19.59 -21.42 17.98
N TYR A 119 18.30 -21.24 17.68
CA TYR A 119 17.64 -21.89 16.55
C TYR A 119 17.94 -21.16 15.25
N ALA A 120 18.15 -21.89 14.16
CA ALA A 120 18.27 -21.31 12.84
C ALA A 120 16.92 -20.73 12.37
N PRO A 121 16.92 -19.69 11.50
CA PRO A 121 15.67 -19.12 10.99
C PRO A 121 14.76 -20.16 10.31
N ALA A 122 15.35 -21.16 9.65
CA ALA A 122 14.63 -22.26 9.01
C ALA A 122 13.89 -23.17 10.02
N GLU A 123 14.35 -23.22 11.26
CA GLU A 123 13.73 -23.99 12.34
C GLU A 123 12.66 -23.20 13.10
N ILE A 124 12.62 -21.87 12.90
CA ILE A 124 11.71 -20.94 13.60
C ILE A 124 10.51 -20.61 12.72
N VAL A 125 10.75 -20.22 11.46
CA VAL A 125 9.71 -19.78 10.53
C VAL A 125 8.78 -20.94 10.18
N GLY A 126 7.47 -20.70 10.25
CA GLY A 126 6.44 -21.71 10.01
C GLY A 126 6.00 -22.49 11.25
N ARG A 127 6.64 -22.30 12.41
CA ARG A 127 6.25 -22.97 13.66
C ARG A 127 5.55 -22.02 14.63
N ASN A 128 4.70 -22.55 15.49
CA ASN A 128 4.20 -21.79 16.62
C ASN A 128 5.29 -21.61 17.68
N CYS A 129 5.40 -20.40 18.25
CA CYS A 129 6.41 -20.01 19.24
C CYS A 129 6.47 -20.91 20.50
N ARG A 130 5.42 -21.70 20.78
CA ARG A 130 5.41 -22.67 21.88
C ARG A 130 6.48 -23.76 21.76
N PHE A 131 7.13 -23.93 20.61
CA PHE A 131 8.24 -24.89 20.47
C PHE A 131 9.40 -24.61 21.44
N LEU A 132 9.50 -23.39 21.98
CA LEU A 132 10.47 -23.02 23.00
C LEU A 132 10.12 -23.53 24.41
N GLN A 133 8.92 -24.06 24.64
CA GLN A 133 8.44 -24.44 25.97
C GLN A 133 8.94 -25.83 26.43
N GLY A 134 9.73 -26.54 25.62
CA GLY A 134 10.13 -27.93 25.89
C GLY A 134 8.98 -28.92 25.65
N PRO A 135 9.26 -30.24 25.76
CA PRO A 135 8.24 -31.29 25.69
C PRO A 135 7.27 -31.28 26.89
#